data_AF-A0A969SAL5-F1
#
_entry.id   AF-A0A969SAL5-F1
#
_cell.length_a   1.000
_cell.length_b   1.000
_cell.length_c   1.000
_cell.angle_alpha   90.00
_cell.angle_beta   90.00
_cell.angle_gamma   90.00
#
_symmetry.space_group_name_H-M   'P 1'
#
loop_
_entity.id
_entity.type
_entity.pdbx_description
1 polymer ?
#
loop_
_entity_poly.entity_id
_entity_poly.type
_entity_poly.pdbx_seq_one_letter_code
_entity_poly.pdbx_strand_id
1 'polypeptide(L)'
;MLYAHSVVSNLQEQNSLVVLAALGVDVIVGNGQFQSSPHLSFVVNNRVLRARTYLLAMGSRPVIPEIEGLQRTGFLTIPQIWQSLSNSTPPKQWVILGGVPQSIELAQTLARCGYDVTLVVEHRNLLPNIDSEIAQLLCSVLEAEGVRVFLKTLITQVRKIEEKKWLQVGDKAIETDEIVVAMAQQPNIESLNLAAVDVKWNQRRLLVNDKLQTTNPRIWACGDVIGGFEFANIANYEARIALQNALFFPRLKVNYRHIPWAVFTNPMFAQVGLTEAQAKRQYSPDEVIVLRQFFKTLFAAQIQDETTGICKLIVLRDGKILGASVLGTQAIELIHVIALAIAQTIKVYCLAHLAPLYPSFSEIFEQIVRDWKQQKLNSNIAWQDFLESFFHFRRNWNL
;
A
#
# COMPACT_ATOMS: atom_id res chain seq x y z
N MET A 1 13.15 -6.17 -23.53
CA MET A 1 11.74 -6.12 -24.00
C MET A 1 11.10 -7.50 -24.17
N LEU A 2 11.72 -8.50 -24.83
CA LEU A 2 11.11 -9.83 -25.03
C LEU A 2 10.70 -10.53 -23.73
N TYR A 3 11.54 -10.47 -22.68
CA TYR A 3 11.22 -11.04 -21.37
C TYR A 3 9.95 -10.42 -20.74
N ALA A 4 9.83 -9.09 -20.73
CA ALA A 4 8.66 -8.41 -20.17
C ALA A 4 7.37 -8.77 -20.93
N HIS A 5 7.42 -8.85 -22.27
CA HIS A 5 6.26 -9.28 -23.07
C HIS A 5 5.88 -10.74 -22.78
N SER A 6 6.87 -11.63 -22.59
CA SER A 6 6.64 -13.02 -22.19
C SER A 6 5.96 -13.10 -20.82
N VAL A 7 6.42 -12.32 -19.83
CA VAL A 7 5.78 -12.24 -18.51
C VAL A 7 4.32 -11.77 -18.62
N VAL A 8 4.07 -10.68 -19.37
CA VAL A 8 2.70 -10.18 -19.59
C VAL A 8 1.82 -11.23 -20.25
N SER A 9 2.32 -11.88 -21.30
CA SER A 9 1.59 -12.95 -22.01
C SER A 9 1.23 -14.11 -21.08
N ASN A 10 2.20 -14.61 -20.30
CA ASN A 10 2.00 -15.72 -19.38
C ASN A 10 0.95 -15.38 -18.30
N LEU A 11 1.02 -14.17 -17.73
CA LEU A 11 0.06 -13.72 -16.71
C LEU A 11 -1.33 -13.44 -17.30
N GLN A 12 -1.41 -12.95 -18.53
CA GLN A 12 -2.69 -12.75 -19.23
C GLN A 12 -3.36 -14.07 -19.58
N GLU A 13 -2.59 -15.09 -19.97
CA GLU A 13 -3.12 -16.41 -20.29
C GLU A 13 -3.78 -17.06 -19.07
N GLN A 14 -3.13 -16.97 -17.90
CA GLN A 14 -3.67 -17.47 -16.63
C GLN A 14 -4.98 -16.78 -16.23
N ASN A 15 -5.14 -15.49 -16.56
CA ASN A 15 -6.32 -14.70 -16.24
C ASN A 15 -7.27 -14.53 -17.45
N SER A 16 -7.12 -15.37 -18.47
CA SER A 16 -7.87 -15.24 -19.71
C SER A 16 -9.35 -15.58 -19.52
N LEU A 17 -10.20 -14.97 -20.36
CA LEU A 17 -11.63 -15.27 -20.38
C LEU A 17 -11.92 -16.75 -20.67
N VAL A 18 -11.02 -17.41 -21.41
CA VAL A 18 -11.10 -18.85 -21.73
C VAL A 18 -10.92 -19.69 -20.47
N VAL A 19 -9.95 -19.35 -19.61
CA VAL A 19 -9.74 -20.03 -18.33
C VAL A 19 -10.97 -19.87 -17.43
N LEU A 20 -11.54 -18.66 -17.36
CA LEU A 20 -12.78 -18.42 -16.60
C LEU A 20 -13.96 -19.24 -17.14
N ALA A 21 -14.14 -19.29 -18.47
CA ALA A 21 -15.18 -20.09 -19.09
C ALA A 21 -15.00 -21.59 -18.81
N ALA A 22 -13.76 -22.10 -18.82
CA ALA A 22 -13.45 -23.49 -18.48
C ALA A 22 -13.75 -23.83 -17.01
N LEU A 23 -13.74 -22.83 -16.12
CA LEU A 23 -14.16 -22.94 -14.72
C LEU A 23 -15.69 -22.84 -14.54
N GLY A 24 -16.46 -22.72 -15.63
CA GLY A 24 -17.91 -22.60 -15.60
C GLY A 24 -18.42 -21.17 -15.33
N VAL A 25 -17.58 -20.16 -15.53
CA VAL A 25 -17.96 -18.75 -15.37
C VAL A 25 -18.46 -18.18 -16.70
N ASP A 26 -19.71 -17.74 -16.73
CA ASP A 26 -20.26 -16.98 -17.85
C ASP A 26 -19.69 -15.56 -17.87
N VAL A 27 -18.92 -15.22 -18.90
CA VAL A 27 -18.34 -13.87 -19.07
C VAL A 27 -19.20 -13.04 -20.02
N ILE A 28 -19.64 -11.87 -19.56
CA ILE A 28 -20.39 -10.90 -20.36
C ILE A 28 -19.61 -9.59 -20.37
N VAL A 29 -19.12 -9.20 -21.56
CA VAL A 29 -18.40 -7.93 -21.75
C VAL A 29 -19.41 -6.83 -22.11
N GLY A 30 -19.50 -5.81 -21.26
CA GLY A 30 -20.35 -4.65 -21.51
C GLY A 30 -20.52 -3.76 -20.29
N ASN A 31 -21.05 -2.57 -20.50
CA ASN A 31 -21.47 -1.68 -19.43
C ASN A 31 -22.92 -1.97 -19.07
N GLY A 32 -23.21 -2.06 -17.78
CA GLY A 32 -24.55 -2.36 -17.30
C GLY A 32 -24.96 -1.54 -16.09
N GLN A 33 -26.25 -1.63 -15.76
CA GLN A 33 -26.87 -0.87 -14.68
C GLN A 33 -27.91 -1.70 -13.95
N PHE A 34 -28.15 -1.37 -12.69
CA PHE A 34 -29.22 -1.98 -11.91
C PHE A 34 -30.59 -1.43 -12.27
N GLN A 35 -31.60 -2.30 -12.16
CA GLN A 35 -33.01 -1.99 -12.21
C GLN A 35 -33.72 -2.63 -11.01
N SER A 36 -34.62 -1.89 -10.37
CA SER A 36 -35.39 -2.37 -9.21
C SER A 36 -36.74 -2.99 -9.57
N SER A 37 -37.37 -2.57 -10.67
CA SER A 37 -38.72 -2.98 -11.06
C SER A 37 -38.71 -3.82 -12.34
N PRO A 38 -39.51 -4.91 -12.44
CA PRO A 38 -40.35 -5.49 -11.38
C PRO A 38 -39.56 -6.28 -10.32
N HIS A 39 -38.31 -6.62 -10.62
CA HIS A 39 -37.40 -7.34 -9.72
C HIS A 39 -35.98 -6.80 -9.84
N LEU A 40 -35.21 -6.89 -8.75
CA LEU A 40 -33.77 -6.58 -8.74
C LEU A 40 -33.04 -7.35 -9.84
N SER A 41 -32.53 -6.62 -10.82
CA SER A 41 -31.82 -7.17 -11.98
C SER A 41 -30.68 -6.25 -12.41
N PHE A 42 -29.72 -6.82 -13.13
CA PHE A 42 -28.63 -6.09 -13.76
C PHE A 42 -28.80 -6.18 -15.27
N VAL A 43 -28.88 -5.04 -15.95
CA VAL A 43 -29.08 -4.96 -17.40
C VAL A 43 -27.77 -4.62 -18.08
N VAL A 44 -27.36 -5.45 -19.04
CA VAL A 44 -26.15 -5.27 -19.85
C VAL A 44 -26.42 -5.74 -21.27
N ASN A 45 -26.07 -4.95 -22.29
CA ASN A 45 -26.28 -5.28 -23.71
C ASN A 45 -27.71 -5.80 -24.02
N ASN A 46 -28.75 -5.13 -23.49
CA ASN A 46 -30.17 -5.53 -23.59
C ASN A 46 -30.54 -6.88 -22.93
N ARG A 47 -29.61 -7.54 -22.23
CA ARG A 47 -29.88 -8.74 -21.42
C ARG A 47 -30.24 -8.34 -20.00
N VAL A 48 -31.34 -8.90 -19.48
CA VAL A 48 -31.74 -8.74 -18.08
C VAL A 48 -31.22 -9.92 -17.27
N LEU A 49 -30.23 -9.68 -16.42
CA LEU A 49 -29.60 -10.71 -15.58
C LEU A 49 -30.21 -10.66 -14.18
N ARG A 50 -30.68 -11.80 -13.69
CA ARG A 50 -31.21 -11.96 -12.35
C ARG A 50 -30.32 -12.91 -11.57
N ALA A 51 -29.90 -12.48 -10.39
CA ALA A 51 -29.12 -13.29 -9.46
C ALA A 51 -29.72 -13.25 -8.06
N ARG A 52 -29.40 -14.27 -7.25
CA ARG A 52 -29.76 -14.29 -5.82
C ARG A 52 -29.00 -13.20 -5.05
N THR A 53 -27.72 -13.00 -5.41
CA THR A 53 -26.83 -11.99 -4.84
C THR A 53 -25.97 -11.39 -5.94
N TYR A 54 -25.46 -10.17 -5.70
CA TYR A 54 -24.55 -9.45 -6.59
C TYR A 54 -23.31 -9.04 -5.81
N LEU A 55 -22.14 -9.07 -6.45
CA LEU A 55 -20.88 -8.58 -5.90
C LEU A 55 -20.35 -7.46 -6.79
N LEU A 56 -20.12 -6.28 -6.23
CA LEU A 56 -19.53 -5.13 -6.90
C LEU A 56 -18.01 -5.15 -6.69
N ALA A 57 -17.27 -5.34 -7.78
CA ALA A 57 -15.80 -5.37 -7.80
C ALA A 57 -15.24 -4.50 -8.95
N MET A 58 -15.79 -3.30 -9.12
CA MET A 58 -15.56 -2.42 -10.28
C MET A 58 -14.22 -1.67 -10.24
N GLY A 59 -13.42 -1.87 -9.20
CA GLY A 59 -12.20 -1.12 -8.94
C GLY A 59 -12.48 0.37 -8.76
N SER A 60 -11.47 1.17 -9.12
CA SER A 60 -11.47 2.61 -8.97
C SER A 60 -10.89 3.29 -10.21
N ARG A 61 -10.98 4.61 -10.28
CA ARG A 61 -10.41 5.43 -11.35
C ARG A 61 -9.75 6.67 -10.75
N PRO A 62 -8.72 7.23 -11.40
CA PRO A 62 -7.99 8.36 -10.84
C PRO A 62 -8.89 9.59 -10.72
N VAL A 63 -8.76 10.31 -9.61
CA VAL A 63 -9.33 11.65 -9.49
C VAL A 63 -8.49 12.60 -10.32
N ILE A 64 -9.14 13.30 -11.25
CA ILE A 64 -8.49 14.34 -12.05
C ILE A 64 -8.68 15.68 -11.33
N PRO A 65 -7.59 16.37 -10.92
CA PRO A 65 -7.71 17.62 -10.20
C PRO A 65 -8.19 18.75 -11.13
N GLU A 66 -8.96 19.68 -10.56
CA GLU A 66 -9.39 20.90 -11.25
C GLU A 66 -8.26 21.93 -11.27
N ILE A 67 -7.29 21.72 -12.17
CA ILE A 67 -6.17 22.64 -12.39
C ILE A 67 -6.44 23.43 -13.68
N GLU A 68 -6.28 24.75 -13.62
CA GLU A 68 -6.50 25.62 -14.77
C GLU A 68 -5.61 25.20 -15.94
N GLY A 69 -6.24 24.87 -17.07
CA GLY A 69 -5.56 24.48 -18.32
C GLY A 69 -5.19 23.00 -18.44
N LEU A 70 -5.18 22.20 -17.38
CA LEU A 70 -4.74 20.79 -17.40
C LEU A 70 -5.48 19.93 -18.44
N GLN A 71 -6.81 20.03 -18.49
CA GLN A 71 -7.63 19.30 -19.47
C GLN A 71 -7.30 19.71 -20.92
N ARG A 72 -7.02 21.01 -21.14
CA ARG A 72 -6.72 21.54 -22.48
C ARG A 72 -5.32 21.13 -22.95
N THR A 73 -4.36 21.02 -22.04
CA THR A 73 -2.98 20.62 -22.36
C THR A 73 -2.80 19.12 -22.53
N GLY A 74 -3.74 18.34 -21.99
CA GLY A 74 -3.67 16.88 -21.95
C GLY A 74 -2.67 16.38 -20.90
N PHE A 75 -2.94 15.18 -20.40
CA PHE A 75 -2.14 14.48 -19.40
C PHE A 75 -2.31 12.96 -19.57
N LEU A 76 -1.43 12.20 -18.96
CA LEU A 76 -1.54 10.75 -18.84
C LEU A 76 -2.02 10.34 -17.46
N THR A 77 -2.63 9.18 -17.39
CA THR A 77 -2.86 8.42 -16.15
C THR A 77 -1.99 7.18 -16.16
N ILE A 78 -1.79 6.54 -15.01
CA ILE A 78 -0.91 5.36 -14.88
C ILE A 78 -1.12 4.29 -15.97
N PRO A 79 -2.37 3.88 -16.30
CA PRO A 79 -2.59 2.86 -17.33
C PRO A 79 -2.10 3.23 -18.74
N GLN A 80 -1.92 4.52 -19.04
CA GLN A 80 -1.55 5.04 -20.36
C GLN A 80 -0.03 5.19 -20.55
N ILE A 81 0.75 5.05 -19.47
CA ILE A 81 2.20 5.34 -19.47
C ILE A 81 2.96 4.40 -20.41
N TRP A 82 2.66 3.10 -20.38
CA TRP A 82 3.32 2.11 -21.22
C TRP A 82 3.10 2.36 -22.71
N GLN A 83 1.89 2.78 -23.10
CA GLN A 83 1.63 3.16 -24.48
C GLN A 83 2.49 4.37 -24.87
N SER A 84 2.59 5.38 -24.00
CA SER A 84 3.42 6.56 -24.24
C SER A 84 4.91 6.24 -24.37
N LEU A 85 5.43 5.32 -23.55
CA LEU A 85 6.83 4.92 -23.56
C LEU A 85 7.19 3.99 -24.72
N SER A 86 6.20 3.31 -25.31
CA SER A 86 6.40 2.43 -26.47
C SER A 86 6.50 3.19 -27.80
N ASN A 87 6.26 4.50 -27.79
CA ASN A 87 6.38 5.34 -28.98
C ASN A 87 7.84 5.49 -29.43
N SER A 88 8.06 5.77 -30.72
CA SER A 88 9.41 5.92 -31.30
C SER A 88 10.25 7.03 -30.65
N THR A 89 9.59 8.05 -30.11
CA THR A 89 10.20 9.19 -29.40
C THR A 89 9.46 9.42 -28.07
N PRO A 90 9.80 8.69 -26.99
CA PRO A 90 9.14 8.87 -25.71
C PRO A 90 9.48 10.22 -25.07
N PRO A 91 8.57 10.80 -24.27
CA PRO A 91 8.85 12.00 -23.46
C PRO A 91 10.09 11.81 -22.59
N LYS A 92 10.96 12.82 -22.47
CA LYS A 92 12.18 12.75 -21.65
C LYS A 92 11.98 13.31 -20.25
N GLN A 93 11.19 14.37 -20.14
CA GLN A 93 10.88 15.06 -18.90
C GLN A 93 9.46 14.74 -18.46
N TRP A 94 9.32 14.27 -17.23
CA TRP A 94 8.05 13.80 -16.67
C TRP A 94 7.75 14.53 -15.37
N VAL A 95 6.56 15.13 -15.27
CA VAL A 95 6.02 15.66 -14.02
C VAL A 95 4.89 14.76 -13.55
N ILE A 96 5.06 14.13 -12.39
CA ILE A 96 4.07 13.23 -11.79
C ILE A 96 3.37 13.97 -10.66
N LEU A 97 2.04 14.00 -10.73
CA LEU A 97 1.16 14.62 -9.75
C LEU A 97 0.58 13.55 -8.83
N GLY A 98 1.05 13.50 -7.60
CA GLY A 98 0.50 12.61 -6.57
C GLY A 98 1.55 12.00 -5.65
N GLY A 99 1.14 11.67 -4.42
CA GLY A 99 1.98 11.06 -3.38
C GLY A 99 1.43 9.71 -2.89
N VAL A 100 0.87 8.93 -3.80
CA VAL A 100 0.29 7.59 -3.54
C VAL A 100 1.31 6.50 -3.88
N PRO A 101 1.14 5.25 -3.41
CA PRO A 101 2.06 4.15 -3.72
C PRO A 101 2.47 4.05 -5.20
N GLN A 102 1.49 4.05 -6.11
CA GLN A 102 1.77 3.86 -7.53
C GLN A 102 2.51 5.06 -8.15
N SER A 103 2.30 6.28 -7.67
CA SER A 103 3.01 7.46 -8.19
C SER A 103 4.49 7.46 -7.77
N ILE A 104 4.77 6.96 -6.57
CA ILE A 104 6.12 6.82 -6.04
C ILE A 104 6.90 5.72 -6.77
N GLU A 105 6.30 4.54 -6.97
CA GLU A 105 6.88 3.44 -7.74
C GLU A 105 7.21 3.87 -9.17
N LEU A 106 6.27 4.57 -9.81
CA LEU A 106 6.46 5.10 -11.15
C LEU A 106 7.60 6.12 -11.20
N ALA A 107 7.66 7.05 -10.25
CA ALA A 107 8.69 8.08 -10.23
C ALA A 107 10.09 7.46 -10.19
N GLN A 108 10.28 6.47 -9.31
CA GLN A 108 11.54 5.75 -9.22
C GLN A 108 11.85 4.94 -10.49
N THR A 109 10.85 4.25 -11.02
CA THR A 109 10.99 3.44 -12.24
C THR A 109 11.46 4.29 -13.42
N LEU A 110 10.82 5.45 -13.64
CA LEU A 110 11.19 6.37 -14.71
C LEU A 110 12.60 6.95 -14.51
N ALA A 111 12.95 7.36 -13.29
CA ALA A 111 14.28 7.89 -13.01
C ALA A 111 15.37 6.83 -13.28
N ARG A 112 15.15 5.58 -12.87
CA ARG A 112 16.04 4.44 -13.16
C ARG A 112 16.12 4.08 -14.64
N CYS A 113 15.07 4.37 -15.41
CA CYS A 113 15.11 4.27 -16.88
C CYS A 113 15.83 5.46 -17.55
N GLY A 114 16.37 6.41 -16.78
CA GLY A 114 17.13 7.55 -17.29
C GLY A 114 16.27 8.76 -17.69
N TYR A 115 15.03 8.83 -17.23
CA TYR A 115 14.14 9.98 -17.47
C TYR A 115 14.32 11.07 -16.39
N ASP A 116 14.09 12.32 -16.77
CA ASP A 116 14.06 13.45 -15.84
C ASP A 116 12.71 13.52 -15.14
N VAL A 117 12.66 13.08 -13.88
CA VAL A 117 11.40 12.97 -13.14
C VAL A 117 11.26 14.06 -12.08
N THR A 118 10.10 14.69 -12.05
CA THR A 118 9.67 15.59 -10.98
C THR A 118 8.39 15.08 -10.35
N LEU A 119 8.42 14.79 -9.05
CA LEU A 119 7.28 14.32 -8.28
C LEU A 119 6.71 15.47 -7.45
N VAL A 120 5.47 15.87 -7.71
CA VAL A 120 4.80 16.96 -6.98
C VAL A 120 3.71 16.39 -6.08
N VAL A 121 3.79 16.73 -4.79
CA VAL A 121 2.91 16.22 -3.74
C VAL A 121 2.37 17.38 -2.91
N GLU A 122 1.05 17.46 -2.80
CA GLU A 122 0.35 18.53 -2.06
C GLU A 122 0.54 18.40 -0.53
N HIS A 123 0.85 17.21 -0.05
CA HIS A 123 1.04 16.90 1.35
C HIS A 123 2.47 17.17 1.83
N ARG A 124 2.64 17.31 3.16
CA ARG A 124 3.94 17.57 3.79
C ARG A 124 4.93 16.41 3.64
N ASN A 125 4.44 15.18 3.52
CA ASN A 125 5.23 13.96 3.41
C ASN A 125 4.70 13.11 2.26
N LEU A 126 5.56 12.27 1.68
CA LEU A 126 5.13 11.11 0.90
C LEU A 126 4.32 10.16 1.80
N LEU A 127 3.29 9.52 1.26
CA LEU A 127 2.46 8.56 1.99
C LEU A 127 1.99 9.11 3.35
N PRO A 128 1.08 10.10 3.42
CA PRO A 128 0.78 10.85 4.65
C PRO A 128 0.28 10.02 5.84
N ASN A 129 -0.08 8.76 5.61
CA ASN A 129 -0.61 7.84 6.62
C ASN A 129 0.45 6.91 7.27
N ILE A 130 1.73 7.04 6.92
CA ILE A 130 2.83 6.29 7.55
C ILE A 130 3.61 7.14 8.56
N ASP A 131 4.49 6.50 9.32
CA ASP A 131 5.36 7.22 10.26
C ASP A 131 6.36 8.13 9.51
N SER A 132 6.53 9.36 10.00
CA SER A 132 7.27 10.43 9.30
C SER A 132 8.72 10.08 9.00
N GLU A 133 9.38 9.33 9.88
CA GLU A 133 10.77 8.89 9.68
C GLU A 133 10.92 7.95 8.46
N ILE A 134 9.90 7.11 8.21
CA ILE A 134 9.88 6.21 7.06
C ILE A 134 9.60 7.00 5.79
N ALA A 135 8.64 7.94 5.84
CA ALA A 135 8.33 8.81 4.71
C ALA A 135 9.52 9.68 4.29
N GLN A 136 10.28 10.20 5.26
CA GLN A 136 11.50 10.97 5.02
C GLN A 136 12.59 10.11 4.38
N LEU A 137 12.84 8.91 4.91
CA LEU A 137 13.81 7.99 4.33
C LEU A 137 13.45 7.62 2.89
N LEU A 138 12.17 7.33 2.63
CA LEU A 138 11.68 7.05 1.27
C LEU A 138 11.90 8.24 0.34
N CYS A 139 11.63 9.47 0.80
CA CYS A 139 11.89 10.68 0.04
C CYS A 139 13.38 10.82 -0.31
N SER A 140 14.27 10.63 0.66
CA SER A 140 15.71 10.72 0.44
C SER A 140 16.23 9.64 -0.51
N VAL A 141 15.64 8.44 -0.51
CA VAL A 141 15.96 7.39 -1.50
C VAL A 141 15.62 7.87 -2.91
N LEU A 142 14.44 8.44 -3.13
CA LEU A 142 14.04 8.94 -4.45
C LEU A 142 14.93 10.10 -4.92
N GLU A 143 15.22 11.03 -4.03
CA GLU A 143 16.09 12.18 -4.32
C GLU A 143 17.52 11.74 -4.66
N ALA A 144 18.06 10.75 -3.94
CA ALA A 144 19.38 10.17 -4.23
C ALA A 144 19.43 9.47 -5.61
N GLU A 145 18.30 8.97 -6.10
CA GLU A 145 18.17 8.39 -7.45
C GLU A 145 17.83 9.45 -8.53
N GLY A 146 17.84 10.74 -8.20
CA GLY A 146 17.68 11.84 -9.15
C GLY A 146 16.24 12.32 -9.36
N VAL A 147 15.27 11.82 -8.59
CA VAL A 147 13.89 12.32 -8.62
C VAL A 147 13.84 13.68 -7.92
N ARG A 148 13.35 14.72 -8.61
CA ARG A 148 13.07 16.02 -7.97
C ARG A 148 11.74 15.95 -7.22
N VAL A 149 11.75 15.97 -5.89
CA VAL A 149 10.54 15.87 -5.07
C VAL A 149 10.11 17.24 -4.54
N PHE A 150 8.90 17.68 -4.89
CA PHE A 150 8.27 18.88 -4.35
C PHE A 150 7.14 18.49 -3.40
N LEU A 151 7.41 18.57 -2.10
CA LEU A 151 6.42 18.35 -1.05
C LEU A 151 5.67 19.65 -0.72
N LYS A 152 4.48 19.54 -0.13
CA LYS A 152 3.64 20.66 0.31
C LYS A 152 3.44 21.72 -0.79
N THR A 153 3.33 21.27 -2.04
CA THR A 153 3.31 22.17 -3.20
C THR A 153 2.04 21.94 -4.02
N LEU A 154 1.33 23.03 -4.30
CA LEU A 154 0.13 23.03 -5.15
C LEU A 154 0.51 23.44 -6.57
N ILE A 155 -0.26 22.94 -7.53
CA ILE A 155 -0.17 23.35 -8.93
C ILE A 155 -1.39 24.19 -9.25
N THR A 156 -1.16 25.44 -9.63
CA THR A 156 -2.26 26.40 -9.85
C THR A 156 -2.66 26.49 -11.31
N GLN A 157 -1.72 26.28 -12.24
CA GLN A 157 -1.95 26.45 -13.67
C GLN A 157 -1.05 25.54 -14.49
N VAL A 158 -1.58 25.05 -15.62
CA VAL A 158 -0.85 24.32 -16.65
C VAL A 158 -1.10 24.99 -18.00
N ARG A 159 -0.05 25.19 -18.79
CA ARG A 159 -0.14 25.73 -20.16
C ARG A 159 0.68 24.88 -21.12
N LYS A 160 0.25 24.80 -22.38
CA LYS A 160 1.07 24.29 -23.47
C LYS A 160 1.63 25.49 -24.23
N ILE A 161 2.94 25.59 -24.31
CA ILE A 161 3.65 26.63 -25.04
C ILE A 161 4.54 25.91 -26.04
N GLU A 162 4.30 26.14 -27.33
CA GLU A 162 4.90 25.33 -28.41
C GLU A 162 4.60 23.84 -28.19
N GLU A 163 5.63 22.98 -28.15
CA GLU A 163 5.46 21.54 -27.89
C GLU A 163 5.65 21.14 -26.43
N LYS A 164 5.96 22.08 -25.55
CA LYS A 164 6.25 21.82 -24.13
C LYS A 164 5.08 22.16 -23.22
N LYS A 165 4.97 21.43 -22.12
CA LYS A 165 3.99 21.68 -21.06
C LYS A 165 4.68 22.45 -19.93
N TRP A 166 4.04 23.51 -19.47
CA TRP A 166 4.53 24.36 -18.39
C TRP A 166 3.56 24.28 -17.22
N LEU A 167 4.08 24.02 -16.02
CA LEU A 167 3.31 23.93 -14.78
C LEU A 167 3.77 25.02 -13.80
N GLN A 168 2.81 25.76 -13.23
CA GLN A 168 3.07 26.64 -12.10
C GLN A 168 3.02 25.81 -10.82
N VAL A 169 4.19 25.45 -10.31
CA VAL A 169 4.42 24.58 -9.14
C VAL A 169 4.86 25.47 -7.98
N GLY A 170 3.92 25.84 -7.11
CA GLY A 170 4.15 26.86 -6.09
C GLY A 170 4.56 28.20 -6.70
N ASP A 171 5.73 28.69 -6.35
CA ASP A 171 6.33 29.94 -6.84
C ASP A 171 7.20 29.75 -8.11
N LYS A 172 7.31 28.53 -8.63
CA LYS A 172 8.19 28.19 -9.76
C LYS A 172 7.39 27.73 -10.97
N ALA A 173 7.93 28.01 -12.16
CA ALA A 173 7.46 27.42 -13.41
C ALA A 173 8.37 26.23 -13.77
N ILE A 174 7.78 25.07 -14.04
CA ILE A 174 8.49 23.86 -14.47
C ILE A 174 8.07 23.52 -15.89
N GLU A 175 9.04 23.40 -16.78
CA GLU A 175 8.87 22.87 -18.13
C GLU A 175 8.96 21.34 -18.11
N THR A 176 8.10 20.67 -18.88
CA THR A 176 8.09 19.22 -19.02
C THR A 176 7.55 18.77 -20.38
N ASP A 177 7.85 17.54 -20.77
CA ASP A 177 7.27 16.93 -21.96
C ASP A 177 5.89 16.34 -21.65
N GLU A 178 5.75 15.68 -20.49
CA GLU A 178 4.53 14.97 -20.13
C GLU A 178 4.17 15.10 -18.64
N ILE A 179 2.85 15.14 -18.39
CA ILE A 179 2.25 15.24 -17.07
C ILE A 179 1.51 13.93 -16.80
N VAL A 180 1.81 13.31 -15.66
CA VAL A 180 1.09 12.13 -15.18
C VAL A 180 0.25 12.50 -13.98
N VAL A 181 -1.07 12.32 -14.07
CA VAL A 181 -1.98 12.42 -12.94
C VAL A 181 -2.08 11.05 -12.27
N ALA A 182 -1.48 10.93 -11.09
CA ALA A 182 -1.44 9.72 -10.27
C ALA A 182 -1.87 10.06 -8.84
N MET A 183 -3.05 10.64 -8.70
CA MET A 183 -3.63 11.05 -7.42
C MET A 183 -4.50 9.95 -6.80
N ALA A 184 -5.18 10.27 -5.71
CA ALA A 184 -6.16 9.39 -5.08
C ALA A 184 -7.19 8.87 -6.09
N GLN A 185 -7.68 7.66 -5.88
CA GLN A 185 -8.71 7.08 -6.72
C GLN A 185 -10.12 7.37 -6.18
N GLN A 186 -11.11 7.26 -7.05
CA GLN A 186 -12.53 7.31 -6.71
C GLN A 186 -13.25 6.04 -7.23
N PRO A 187 -14.32 5.59 -6.57
CA PRO A 187 -15.06 4.40 -6.98
C PRO A 187 -15.64 4.53 -8.40
N ASN A 188 -15.50 3.47 -9.21
CA ASN A 188 -16.06 3.43 -10.56
C ASN A 188 -17.50 2.89 -10.57
N ILE A 189 -18.48 3.72 -10.19
CA ILE A 189 -19.86 3.28 -9.91
C ILE A 189 -20.97 4.10 -10.60
N GLU A 190 -20.63 5.14 -11.35
CA GLU A 190 -21.60 6.06 -11.95
C GLU A 190 -22.59 5.38 -12.91
N SER A 191 -22.10 4.40 -13.68
CA SER A 191 -22.91 3.66 -14.65
C SER A 191 -23.90 2.69 -14.03
N LEU A 192 -23.78 2.39 -12.73
CA LEU A 192 -24.48 1.26 -12.12
C LEU A 192 -25.93 1.56 -11.70
N ASN A 193 -26.37 2.83 -11.71
CA ASN A 193 -27.69 3.23 -11.22
C ASN A 193 -27.99 2.74 -9.79
N LEU A 194 -27.00 2.86 -8.88
CA LEU A 194 -27.07 2.34 -7.51
C LEU A 194 -28.21 2.92 -6.67
N ALA A 195 -28.62 4.16 -6.97
CA ALA A 195 -29.74 4.82 -6.30
C ALA A 195 -31.06 4.08 -6.49
N ALA A 196 -31.27 3.45 -7.66
CA ALA A 196 -32.49 2.69 -7.94
C ALA A 196 -32.63 1.42 -7.09
N VAL A 197 -31.53 0.94 -6.49
CA VAL A 197 -31.47 -0.31 -5.71
C VAL A 197 -31.02 -0.10 -4.27
N ASP A 198 -31.18 1.11 -3.75
CA ASP A 198 -30.89 1.47 -2.36
C ASP A 198 -29.43 1.16 -1.92
N VAL A 199 -28.47 1.28 -2.84
CA VAL A 199 -27.04 1.16 -2.51
C VAL A 199 -26.45 2.55 -2.28
N LYS A 200 -26.09 2.85 -1.03
CA LYS A 200 -25.51 4.12 -0.63
C LYS A 200 -24.00 4.15 -0.85
N TRP A 201 -23.52 5.31 -1.26
CA TRP A 201 -22.10 5.60 -1.46
C TRP A 201 -21.85 7.08 -1.13
N ASN A 202 -20.58 7.45 -0.97
CA ASN A 202 -20.14 8.84 -0.91
C ASN A 202 -19.01 9.06 -1.92
N GLN A 203 -18.59 10.30 -2.16
CA GLN A 203 -17.56 10.66 -3.15
C GLN A 203 -16.27 9.82 -3.11
N ARG A 204 -15.97 9.13 -1.99
CA ARG A 204 -14.75 8.34 -1.80
C ARG A 204 -14.97 6.83 -1.78
N ARG A 205 -16.18 6.33 -1.50
CA ARG A 205 -16.42 4.88 -1.35
C ARG A 205 -17.89 4.47 -1.40
N LEU A 206 -18.11 3.22 -1.77
CA LEU A 206 -19.33 2.49 -1.46
C LEU A 206 -19.45 2.25 0.07
N LEU A 207 -20.67 2.35 0.62
CA LEU A 207 -20.89 2.07 2.04
C LEU A 207 -21.17 0.59 2.25
N VAL A 208 -20.31 -0.07 3.02
CA VAL A 208 -20.46 -1.48 3.42
C VAL A 208 -20.30 -1.67 4.93
N ASN A 209 -20.89 -2.73 5.46
CA ASN A 209 -20.65 -3.17 6.84
C ASN A 209 -19.34 -4.00 6.97
N ASP A 210 -19.05 -4.48 8.18
CA ASP A 210 -17.86 -5.30 8.47
C ASP A 210 -17.85 -6.67 7.79
N LYS A 211 -18.96 -7.07 7.17
CA LYS A 211 -19.11 -8.30 6.38
C LYS A 211 -18.98 -8.06 4.89
N LEU A 212 -18.80 -6.80 4.46
CA LEU A 212 -18.77 -6.35 3.05
C LEU A 212 -20.15 -6.29 2.36
N GLN A 213 -21.23 -6.26 3.14
CA GLN A 213 -22.59 -6.09 2.62
C GLN A 213 -22.91 -4.60 2.47
N THR A 214 -23.52 -4.22 1.35
CA THR A 214 -23.99 -2.85 1.12
C THR A 214 -25.27 -2.55 1.92
N THR A 215 -25.83 -1.35 1.75
CA THR A 215 -27.16 -1.02 2.28
C THR A 215 -28.29 -1.82 1.66
N ASN A 216 -28.06 -2.45 0.49
CA ASN A 216 -28.95 -3.47 -0.05
C ASN A 216 -28.46 -4.87 0.38
N PRO A 217 -29.29 -5.69 1.06
CA PRO A 217 -28.84 -6.97 1.60
C PRO A 217 -28.46 -8.02 0.55
N ARG A 218 -28.85 -7.83 -0.72
CA ARG A 218 -28.50 -8.71 -1.84
C ARG A 218 -27.24 -8.28 -2.58
N ILE A 219 -26.69 -7.11 -2.27
CA ILE A 219 -25.54 -6.54 -2.97
C ILE A 219 -24.37 -6.42 -1.99
N TRP A 220 -23.24 -6.98 -2.38
CA TRP A 220 -21.96 -6.99 -1.67
C TRP A 220 -20.95 -6.18 -2.46
N ALA A 221 -19.84 -5.78 -1.84
CA ALA A 221 -18.77 -5.09 -2.55
C ALA A 221 -17.39 -5.34 -1.95
N CYS A 222 -16.35 -5.31 -2.78
CA CYS A 222 -14.97 -5.51 -2.36
C CYS A 222 -13.98 -4.79 -3.29
N GLY A 223 -12.74 -4.64 -2.84
CA GLY A 223 -11.67 -3.94 -3.55
C GLY A 223 -11.86 -2.44 -3.54
N ASP A 224 -11.15 -1.75 -4.43
CA ASP A 224 -11.03 -0.29 -4.39
C ASP A 224 -12.35 0.49 -4.37
N VAL A 225 -13.46 -0.12 -4.84
CA VAL A 225 -14.79 0.47 -4.82
C VAL A 225 -15.30 0.79 -3.40
N ILE A 226 -14.85 0.04 -2.38
CA ILE A 226 -15.19 0.30 -0.96
C ILE A 226 -14.20 1.26 -0.27
N GLY A 227 -13.15 1.67 -0.99
CA GLY A 227 -12.11 2.59 -0.55
C GLY A 227 -11.25 2.05 0.60
N GLY A 228 -10.30 2.88 1.06
CA GLY A 228 -9.42 2.57 2.18
C GLY A 228 -8.07 2.03 1.74
N PHE A 229 -8.02 0.85 1.14
CA PHE A 229 -6.79 0.20 0.70
C PHE A 229 -6.86 -0.22 -0.78
N GLU A 230 -6.10 0.46 -1.63
CA GLU A 230 -6.06 0.21 -3.08
C GLU A 230 -4.96 -0.82 -3.43
N PHE A 231 -5.06 -2.01 -2.83
CA PHE A 231 -4.06 -3.08 -3.00
C PHE A 231 -4.72 -4.41 -3.37
N ALA A 232 -4.16 -5.09 -4.39
CA ALA A 232 -4.72 -6.33 -4.93
C ALA A 232 -4.83 -7.45 -3.89
N ASN A 233 -3.86 -7.58 -2.97
CA ASN A 233 -3.92 -8.59 -1.91
C ASN A 233 -5.09 -8.35 -0.93
N ILE A 234 -5.41 -7.08 -0.66
CA ILE A 234 -6.54 -6.70 0.18
C ILE A 234 -7.86 -6.92 -0.57
N ALA A 235 -7.93 -6.54 -1.84
CA ALA A 235 -9.10 -6.81 -2.69
C ALA A 235 -9.41 -8.32 -2.77
N ASN A 236 -8.40 -9.18 -2.93
CA ASN A 236 -8.56 -10.63 -2.92
C ASN A 236 -9.04 -11.17 -1.56
N TYR A 237 -8.48 -10.65 -0.46
CA TYR A 237 -8.91 -11.00 0.89
C TYR A 237 -10.39 -10.64 1.11
N GLU A 238 -10.80 -9.43 0.70
CA GLU A 238 -12.16 -8.94 0.80
C GLU A 238 -13.11 -9.75 -0.10
N ALA A 239 -12.73 -10.03 -1.35
CA ALA A 239 -13.52 -10.82 -2.28
C ALA A 239 -13.82 -12.21 -1.70
N ARG A 240 -12.84 -12.87 -1.08
CA ARG A 240 -13.04 -14.17 -0.41
C ARG A 240 -14.11 -14.08 0.68
N ILE A 241 -14.07 -13.04 1.52
CA ILE A 241 -15.04 -12.84 2.60
C ILE A 241 -16.43 -12.52 2.04
N ALA A 242 -16.50 -11.59 1.09
CA ALA A 242 -17.74 -11.16 0.45
C ALA A 242 -18.43 -12.33 -0.26
N LEU A 243 -17.68 -13.14 -1.02
CA LEU A 243 -18.20 -14.34 -1.68
C LEU A 243 -18.73 -15.38 -0.69
N GLN A 244 -17.97 -15.67 0.37
CA GLN A 244 -18.40 -16.62 1.39
C GLN A 244 -19.67 -16.14 2.10
N ASN A 245 -19.75 -14.85 2.44
CA ASN A 245 -20.94 -14.27 3.06
C ASN A 245 -22.14 -14.17 2.11
N ALA A 246 -21.91 -13.95 0.81
CA ALA A 246 -22.95 -13.82 -0.20
C ALA A 246 -23.55 -15.18 -0.61
N LEU A 247 -22.74 -16.24 -0.64
CA LEU A 247 -23.17 -17.59 -1.06
C LEU A 247 -23.69 -18.44 0.11
N PHE A 248 -23.21 -18.19 1.32
CA PHE A 248 -23.56 -18.95 2.52
C PHE A 248 -24.16 -18.04 3.61
N PHE A 249 -23.86 -18.32 4.89
CA PHE A 249 -24.31 -17.50 6.00
C PHE A 249 -23.33 -16.34 6.24
N PRO A 250 -23.82 -15.08 6.36
CA PRO A 250 -22.97 -13.91 6.50
C PRO A 250 -22.42 -13.82 7.94
N ARG A 251 -21.38 -14.61 8.24
CA ARG A 251 -20.75 -14.70 9.56
C ARG A 251 -19.34 -14.13 9.58
N LEU A 252 -18.67 -14.08 8.44
CA LEU A 252 -17.28 -13.66 8.35
C LEU A 252 -17.19 -12.14 8.37
N LYS A 253 -16.23 -11.63 9.14
CA LYS A 253 -15.94 -10.21 9.24
C LYS A 253 -14.54 -9.94 8.77
N VAL A 254 -14.36 -8.80 8.12
CA VAL A 254 -13.05 -8.32 7.74
C VAL A 254 -12.25 -7.92 8.98
N ASN A 255 -10.98 -8.31 9.00
CA ASN A 255 -10.01 -7.85 9.98
C ASN A 255 -8.74 -7.35 9.27
N TYR A 256 -8.64 -6.03 9.07
CA TYR A 256 -7.50 -5.39 8.41
C TYR A 256 -6.23 -5.33 9.26
N ARG A 257 -6.30 -5.61 10.58
CA ARG A 257 -5.19 -5.38 11.52
C ARG A 257 -3.89 -6.11 11.13
N HIS A 258 -4.02 -7.27 10.52
CA HIS A 258 -2.91 -8.16 10.21
C HIS A 258 -2.63 -8.26 8.70
N ILE A 259 -3.26 -7.41 7.88
CA ILE A 259 -3.06 -7.46 6.44
C ILE A 259 -1.92 -6.50 6.07
N PRO A 260 -0.79 -7.00 5.55
CA PRO A 260 0.29 -6.14 5.14
C PRO A 260 -0.03 -5.46 3.80
N TRP A 261 0.62 -4.33 3.54
CA TRP A 261 0.66 -3.68 2.24
C TRP A 261 2.08 -3.17 1.99
N ALA A 262 2.39 -2.89 0.72
CA ALA A 262 3.73 -2.52 0.30
C ALA A 262 3.72 -1.46 -0.80
N VAL A 263 4.86 -0.78 -0.93
CA VAL A 263 5.23 0.08 -2.05
C VAL A 263 6.51 -0.52 -2.64
N PHE A 264 6.45 -0.88 -3.92
CA PHE A 264 7.48 -1.65 -4.62
C PHE A 264 8.62 -0.78 -5.14
N THR A 265 9.09 0.15 -4.31
CA THR A 265 10.33 0.90 -4.55
C THR A 265 11.55 0.02 -4.32
N ASN A 266 12.74 0.53 -4.62
CA ASN A 266 14.01 -0.07 -4.23
C ASN A 266 14.84 0.89 -3.36
N PRO A 267 15.09 0.59 -2.08
CA PRO A 267 14.54 -0.53 -1.32
C PRO A 267 13.01 -0.48 -1.19
N MET A 268 12.40 -1.66 -1.01
CA MET A 268 10.94 -1.78 -0.85
C MET A 268 10.49 -1.26 0.51
N PHE A 269 9.28 -0.71 0.56
CA PHE A 269 8.61 -0.36 1.79
C PHE A 269 7.40 -1.26 2.03
N ALA A 270 7.20 -1.73 3.24
CA ALA A 270 6.04 -2.51 3.63
C ALA A 270 5.59 -2.20 5.07
N GLN A 271 4.30 -2.34 5.34
CA GLN A 271 3.69 -2.02 6.63
C GLN A 271 2.56 -2.97 6.98
N VAL A 272 2.39 -3.23 8.28
CA VAL A 272 1.24 -3.95 8.84
C VAL A 272 0.84 -3.35 10.18
N GLY A 273 -0.45 -3.36 10.50
CA GLY A 273 -0.95 -2.90 11.79
C GLY A 273 -0.85 -1.38 12.00
N LEU A 274 -0.71 -0.98 13.27
CA LEU A 274 -0.72 0.43 13.67
C LEU A 274 0.61 1.13 13.40
N THR A 275 0.55 2.41 13.05
CA THR A 275 1.70 3.33 13.13
C THR A 275 1.98 3.76 14.57
N GLU A 276 3.15 4.34 14.84
CA GLU A 276 3.47 4.84 16.18
C GLU A 276 2.46 5.89 16.64
N ALA A 277 2.10 6.81 15.74
CA ALA A 277 1.11 7.85 16.04
C ALA A 277 -0.28 7.26 16.35
N GLN A 278 -0.69 6.19 15.66
CA GLN A 278 -1.95 5.50 15.94
C GLN A 278 -1.89 4.75 17.26
N ALA A 279 -0.80 4.02 17.54
CA ALA A 279 -0.63 3.28 18.78
C ALA A 279 -0.66 4.21 20.00
N LYS A 280 0.05 5.34 19.96
CA LYS A 280 0.05 6.35 21.04
C LYS A 280 -1.29 7.05 21.26
N ARG A 281 -2.19 7.04 20.27
CA ARG A 281 -3.58 7.54 20.43
C ARG A 281 -4.50 6.48 21.04
N GLN A 282 -4.25 5.20 20.75
CA GLN A 282 -5.09 4.09 21.18
C GLN A 282 -4.71 3.52 22.55
N TYR A 283 -3.44 3.63 22.92
CA TYR A 283 -2.87 3.07 24.15
C TYR A 283 -2.17 4.15 24.96
N SER A 284 -2.01 3.92 26.25
CA SER A 284 -1.24 4.80 27.12
C SER A 284 0.20 4.95 26.59
N PRO A 285 0.76 6.17 26.50
CA PRO A 285 2.12 6.38 25.97
C PRO A 285 3.18 5.55 26.67
N ASP A 286 3.02 5.31 27.98
CA ASP A 286 3.95 4.51 28.78
C ASP A 286 3.90 3.01 28.45
N GLU A 287 2.81 2.51 27.85
CA GLU A 287 2.66 1.10 27.49
C GLU A 287 3.26 0.76 26.12
N VAL A 288 3.39 1.76 25.25
CA VAL A 288 3.86 1.59 23.87
C VAL A 288 5.38 1.67 23.83
N ILE A 289 6.01 0.58 23.39
CA ILE A 289 7.43 0.50 23.11
C ILE A 289 7.64 0.54 21.60
N VAL A 290 8.55 1.41 21.15
CA VAL A 290 8.93 1.54 19.74
C VAL A 290 10.36 1.07 19.55
N LEU A 291 10.54 0.02 18.77
CA LEU A 291 11.81 -0.63 18.49
C LEU A 291 12.26 -0.25 17.09
N ARG A 292 13.53 0.09 16.92
CA ARG A 292 14.09 0.54 15.63
C ARG A 292 15.42 -0.17 15.38
N GLN A 293 15.49 -0.92 14.28
CA GLN A 293 16.73 -1.54 13.83
C GLN A 293 17.00 -1.15 12.39
N PHE A 294 18.28 -0.99 12.03
CA PHE A 294 18.68 -0.46 10.74
C PHE A 294 19.35 -1.55 9.91
N PHE A 295 19.16 -1.54 8.59
CA PHE A 295 19.71 -2.58 7.73
C PHE A 295 21.25 -2.56 7.70
N LYS A 296 21.86 -1.39 7.87
CA LYS A 296 23.33 -1.23 7.98
C LYS A 296 23.99 -2.06 9.07
N THR A 297 23.27 -2.57 10.08
CA THR A 297 23.84 -3.41 11.14
C THR A 297 23.77 -4.91 10.82
N LEU A 298 23.20 -5.28 9.66
CA LEU A 298 23.06 -6.68 9.23
C LEU A 298 24.25 -7.08 8.34
N PHE A 299 24.79 -8.28 8.57
CA PHE A 299 25.88 -8.80 7.74
C PHE A 299 25.45 -9.01 6.29
N ALA A 300 24.26 -9.56 6.04
CA ALA A 300 23.72 -9.74 4.69
C ALA A 300 23.62 -8.41 3.92
N ALA A 301 23.15 -7.35 4.59
CA ALA A 301 23.06 -6.02 4.00
C ALA A 301 24.44 -5.44 3.64
N GLN A 302 25.43 -5.62 4.51
CA GLN A 302 26.81 -5.19 4.24
C GLN A 302 27.45 -5.95 3.07
N ILE A 303 27.26 -7.27 3.01
CA ILE A 303 27.81 -8.12 1.94
C ILE A 303 27.19 -7.77 0.58
N GLN A 304 25.91 -7.41 0.55
CA GLN A 304 25.17 -7.12 -0.68
C GLN A 304 25.14 -5.63 -1.06
N ASP A 305 25.77 -4.76 -0.26
CA ASP A 305 25.67 -3.29 -0.39
C ASP A 305 24.22 -2.75 -0.31
N GLU A 306 23.37 -3.46 0.42
CA GLU A 306 21.93 -3.19 0.60
C GLU A 306 21.67 -2.64 2.01
N THR A 307 22.44 -1.63 2.41
CA THR A 307 22.49 -1.12 3.80
C THR A 307 21.43 -0.07 4.13
N THR A 308 20.78 0.51 3.12
CA THR A 308 19.73 1.50 3.28
C THR A 308 18.44 0.82 3.74
N GLY A 309 18.05 1.06 4.99
CA GLY A 309 16.78 0.55 5.48
C GLY A 309 16.62 0.63 6.99
N ILE A 310 15.38 0.45 7.41
CA ILE A 310 14.92 0.43 8.79
C ILE A 310 13.77 -0.58 8.95
N CYS A 311 13.80 -1.35 10.03
CA CYS A 311 12.66 -2.08 10.54
C CYS A 311 12.22 -1.43 11.86
N LYS A 312 11.00 -0.92 11.87
CA LYS A 312 10.34 -0.33 13.01
C LYS A 312 9.24 -1.27 13.49
N LEU A 313 9.28 -1.65 14.76
CA LEU A 313 8.27 -2.49 15.39
C LEU A 313 7.63 -1.75 16.56
N ILE A 314 6.30 -1.77 16.62
CA ILE A 314 5.52 -1.13 17.68
C ILE A 314 4.87 -2.23 18.50
N VAL A 315 5.21 -2.28 19.79
CA VAL A 315 4.77 -3.33 20.71
C VAL A 315 4.25 -2.74 22.01
N LEU A 316 3.43 -3.49 22.73
CA LEU A 316 3.12 -3.18 24.13
C LEU A 316 4.23 -3.74 25.05
N ARG A 317 4.33 -3.20 26.27
CA ARG A 317 5.26 -3.69 27.32
C ARG A 317 5.19 -5.20 27.56
N ASP A 318 4.01 -5.80 27.40
CA ASP A 318 3.79 -7.24 27.56
C ASP A 318 4.28 -8.10 26.39
N GLY A 319 4.79 -7.45 25.33
CA GLY A 319 5.32 -8.04 24.11
C GLY A 319 4.32 -8.18 22.97
N LYS A 320 3.05 -7.76 23.12
CA LYS A 320 2.06 -7.81 22.04
C LYS A 320 2.44 -6.88 20.90
N ILE A 321 2.46 -7.41 19.68
CA ILE A 321 2.77 -6.63 18.48
C ILE A 321 1.52 -5.85 18.02
N LEU A 322 1.68 -4.54 17.82
CA LEU A 322 0.62 -3.64 17.37
C LEU A 322 0.74 -3.30 15.89
N GLY A 323 1.96 -3.18 15.38
CA GLY A 323 2.24 -2.89 13.98
C GLY A 323 3.73 -2.80 13.71
N ALA A 324 4.07 -2.71 12.43
CA ALA A 324 5.45 -2.60 11.96
C ALA A 324 5.53 -1.88 10.62
N SER A 325 6.69 -1.29 10.38
CA SER A 325 7.07 -0.69 9.11
C SER A 325 8.48 -1.15 8.77
N VAL A 326 8.68 -1.66 7.56
CA VAL A 326 9.97 -2.12 7.06
C VAL A 326 10.24 -1.41 5.76
N LEU A 327 11.31 -0.62 5.70
CA LEU A 327 11.87 -0.10 4.46
C LEU A 327 13.25 -0.71 4.31
N GLY A 328 13.47 -1.51 3.27
CA GLY A 328 14.73 -2.24 3.09
C GLY A 328 14.59 -3.41 2.13
N THR A 329 15.71 -4.05 1.87
CA THR A 329 15.77 -5.24 1.01
C THR A 329 14.99 -6.39 1.65
N GLN A 330 14.20 -7.12 0.84
CA GLN A 330 13.27 -8.15 1.34
C GLN A 330 12.19 -7.64 2.34
N ALA A 331 11.86 -6.35 2.37
CA ALA A 331 10.84 -5.80 3.26
C ALA A 331 9.49 -6.54 3.19
N ILE A 332 9.08 -6.96 1.99
CA ILE A 332 7.82 -7.70 1.79
C ILE A 332 7.84 -9.08 2.45
N GLU A 333 8.97 -9.78 2.50
CA GLU A 333 9.05 -11.09 3.16
C GLU A 333 9.08 -10.93 4.69
N LEU A 334 9.86 -9.95 5.16
CA LEU A 334 9.98 -9.65 6.59
C LEU A 334 8.64 -9.19 7.19
N ILE A 335 7.88 -8.33 6.49
CA ILE A 335 6.59 -7.86 7.00
C ILE A 335 5.58 -8.99 7.12
N HIS A 336 5.63 -10.00 6.26
CA HIS A 336 4.69 -11.13 6.30
C HIS A 336 4.88 -11.99 7.57
N VAL A 337 6.12 -12.15 8.05
CA VAL A 337 6.39 -12.81 9.35
C VAL A 337 5.73 -12.04 10.49
N ILE A 338 5.83 -10.71 10.48
CA ILE A 338 5.21 -9.86 11.50
C ILE A 338 3.68 -9.88 11.37
N ALA A 339 3.15 -9.86 10.15
CA ALA A 339 1.73 -9.95 9.88
C ALA A 339 1.12 -11.26 10.45
N LEU A 340 1.80 -12.38 10.23
CA LEU A 340 1.43 -13.67 10.83
C LEU A 340 1.47 -13.60 12.36
N ALA A 341 2.52 -13.00 12.93
CA ALA A 341 2.63 -12.84 14.37
C ALA A 341 1.48 -12.01 14.96
N ILE A 342 1.07 -10.93 14.29
CA ILE A 342 -0.10 -10.13 14.70
C ILE A 342 -1.39 -10.95 14.57
N ALA A 343 -1.58 -11.69 13.47
CA ALA A 343 -2.76 -12.52 13.24
C ALA A 343 -2.93 -13.59 14.32
N GLN A 344 -1.84 -14.19 14.77
CA GLN A 344 -1.81 -15.26 15.79
C GLN A 344 -1.57 -14.75 17.21
N THR A 345 -1.52 -13.43 17.44
CA THR A 345 -1.22 -12.82 18.74
C THR A 345 0.10 -13.34 19.34
N ILE A 346 1.08 -13.65 18.49
CA ILE A 346 2.43 -14.05 18.91
C ILE A 346 3.14 -12.83 19.48
N LYS A 347 3.81 -13.02 20.62
CA LYS A 347 4.57 -11.97 21.29
C LYS A 347 5.94 -11.79 20.65
N VAL A 348 6.48 -10.57 20.72
CA VAL A 348 7.74 -10.17 20.09
C VAL A 348 8.91 -11.09 20.46
N TYR A 349 9.01 -11.56 21.71
CA TYR A 349 10.11 -12.41 22.14
C TYR A 349 10.16 -13.76 21.41
N CYS A 350 9.03 -14.25 20.89
CA CYS A 350 8.98 -15.48 20.11
C CYS A 350 9.71 -15.34 18.76
N LEU A 351 9.85 -14.12 18.23
CA LEU A 351 10.58 -13.90 16.97
C LEU A 351 12.07 -14.27 17.10
N ALA A 352 12.66 -14.14 18.28
CA ALA A 352 14.05 -14.55 18.53
C ALA A 352 14.22 -16.08 18.58
N HIS A 353 13.15 -16.85 18.79
CA HIS A 353 13.23 -18.31 18.79
C HIS A 353 13.35 -18.91 17.39
N LEU A 354 13.19 -18.09 16.34
CA LEU A 354 13.28 -18.54 14.95
C LEU A 354 14.69 -18.92 14.52
N ALA A 355 15.74 -18.56 15.29
CA ALA A 355 17.14 -18.81 14.98
C ALA A 355 17.47 -18.49 13.50
N PRO A 356 17.52 -17.20 13.13
CA PRO A 356 17.62 -16.79 11.73
C PRO A 356 18.88 -17.36 11.06
N LEU A 357 18.77 -17.67 9.76
CA LEU A 357 19.92 -18.05 8.94
C LEU A 357 20.97 -16.93 8.95
N TYR A 358 22.24 -17.30 8.86
CA TYR A 358 23.35 -16.35 8.85
C TYR A 358 24.25 -16.57 7.62
N PRO A 359 24.55 -15.53 6.82
CA PRO A 359 23.98 -14.18 6.89
C PRO A 359 22.56 -14.11 6.26
N SER A 360 21.61 -13.40 6.89
CA SER A 360 20.29 -13.11 6.30
C SER A 360 19.67 -11.79 6.79
N PHE A 361 18.74 -11.23 6.00
CA PHE A 361 17.98 -10.05 6.45
C PHE A 361 17.05 -10.33 7.64
N SER A 362 16.66 -11.60 7.85
CA SER A 362 15.85 -12.04 8.99
C SER A 362 16.56 -11.89 10.35
N GLU A 363 17.89 -11.73 10.36
CA GLU A 363 18.65 -11.39 11.57
C GLU A 363 18.13 -10.13 12.26
N ILE A 364 17.46 -9.23 11.53
CA ILE A 364 16.85 -8.02 12.08
C ILE A 364 15.86 -8.32 13.21
N PHE A 365 15.17 -9.47 13.18
CA PHE A 365 14.25 -9.87 14.25
C PHE A 365 14.99 -10.14 15.56
N GLU A 366 16.18 -10.73 15.52
CA GLU A 366 16.98 -10.97 16.71
C GLU A 366 17.45 -9.64 17.33
N GLN A 367 17.88 -8.69 16.49
CA GLN A 367 18.28 -7.35 16.93
C GLN A 367 17.10 -6.62 17.58
N ILE A 368 15.89 -6.71 16.99
CA ILE A 368 14.66 -6.13 17.56
C ILE A 368 14.33 -6.72 18.93
N VAL A 369 14.40 -8.04 19.09
CA VAL A 369 14.08 -8.68 20.37
C VAL A 369 15.13 -8.33 21.43
N ARG A 370 16.40 -8.20 21.04
CA ARG A 370 17.48 -7.77 21.93
C ARG A 370 17.23 -6.35 22.45
N ASP A 371 16.89 -5.42 21.56
CA ASP A 371 16.51 -4.04 21.90
C ASP A 371 15.30 -4.01 22.83
N TRP A 372 14.26 -4.79 22.54
CA TRP A 372 13.09 -4.91 23.43
C TRP A 372 13.45 -5.39 24.83
N LYS A 373 14.28 -6.43 24.95
CA LYS A 373 14.77 -6.94 26.24
C LYS A 373 15.58 -5.87 26.98
N GLN A 374 16.44 -5.15 26.27
CA GLN A 374 17.27 -4.09 26.84
C GLN A 374 16.43 -2.92 27.34
N GLN A 375 15.47 -2.43 26.57
CA GLN A 375 14.56 -1.35 27.01
C GLN A 375 13.73 -1.78 28.22
N LYS A 376 13.25 -3.04 28.25
CA LYS A 376 12.53 -3.58 29.41
C LYS A 376 13.41 -3.65 30.65
N LEU A 377 14.66 -4.11 30.52
CA LEU A 377 15.63 -4.15 31.60
C LEU A 377 15.95 -2.74 32.13
N ASN A 378 16.20 -1.79 31.24
CA ASN A 378 16.49 -0.39 31.58
C ASN A 378 15.32 0.32 32.29
N SER A 379 14.09 -0.15 32.08
CA SER A 379 12.92 0.38 32.78
C SER A 379 12.70 -0.20 34.18
N ASN A 380 13.50 -1.18 34.62
CA ASN A 380 13.34 -1.87 35.90
C ASN A 380 14.65 -1.88 36.71
N ILE A 381 14.90 -0.76 37.39
CA ILE A 381 16.11 -0.51 38.20
C ILE A 381 16.32 -1.61 39.25
N ALA A 382 15.27 -2.03 39.96
CA ALA A 382 15.37 -3.07 40.98
C ALA A 382 15.86 -4.43 40.41
N TRP A 383 15.47 -4.75 39.18
CA TRP A 383 15.94 -5.96 38.51
C TRP A 383 17.38 -5.81 38.00
N GLN A 384 17.78 -4.61 37.60
CA GLN A 384 19.19 -4.32 37.28
C GLN A 384 20.07 -4.49 38.51
N ASP A 385 19.71 -3.87 39.63
CA ASP A 385 20.45 -3.98 40.90
C ASP A 385 20.58 -5.45 41.35
N PHE A 386 19.49 -6.21 41.22
CA PHE A 386 19.51 -7.65 41.49
C PHE A 386 20.45 -8.41 40.57
N LEU A 387 20.38 -8.18 39.25
CA LEU A 387 21.23 -8.85 38.28
C LEU A 387 22.70 -8.48 38.47
N GLU A 388 23.01 -7.21 38.72
CA GLU A 388 24.37 -6.75 39.03
C GLU A 388 24.89 -7.44 40.29
N SER A 389 24.10 -7.48 41.37
CA SER A 389 24.45 -8.18 42.62
C SER A 389 24.67 -9.67 42.38
N PHE A 390 23.78 -10.31 41.61
CA PHE A 390 23.85 -11.73 41.27
C PHE A 390 25.08 -12.05 40.40
N PHE A 391 25.36 -11.25 39.37
CA PHE A 391 26.53 -11.46 38.52
C PHE A 391 27.82 -11.09 39.23
N HIS A 392 27.84 -10.09 40.11
CA HIS A 392 28.97 -9.79 40.97
C HIS A 392 29.26 -10.97 41.91
N PHE A 393 28.23 -11.50 42.57
CA PHE A 393 28.35 -12.72 43.37
C PHE A 393 28.87 -13.90 42.55
N ARG A 394 28.31 -14.17 41.37
CA ARG A 394 28.74 -15.27 40.50
C ARG A 394 30.16 -15.10 39.96
N ARG A 395 30.59 -13.88 39.66
CA ARG A 395 31.97 -13.57 39.24
C ARG A 395 32.96 -13.74 40.39
N ASN A 396 32.53 -13.44 41.62
CA ASN A 396 33.33 -13.63 42.84
C ASN A 396 33.28 -15.07 43.37
N TRP A 397 32.41 -15.94 42.83
CA TRP A 397 32.30 -17.35 43.22
C TRP A 397 33.41 -18.25 42.64
N ASN A 398 34.51 -17.65 42.18
CA ASN A 398 35.78 -18.31 41.87
C ASN A 398 36.89 -17.82 42.82
N LEU A 399 36.67 -18.03 44.12
CA LEU A 399 37.71 -18.22 45.14
C LEU A 399 37.30 -19.36 46.07
#